data_AF-A0A3A0FK84-F1
#
_entry.id   AF-A0A3A0FK84-F1
#
_cell.length_a   1.000
_cell.length_b   1.000
_cell.length_c   1.000
_cell.angle_alpha   90.00
_cell.angle_beta   90.00
_cell.angle_gamma   90.00
#
_symmetry.space_group_name_H-M   'P 1'
#
loop_
_entity.id
_entity.type
_entity.pdbx_description
1 polymer ?
#
loop_
_entity_poly.entity_id
_entity_poly.type
_entity_poly.pdbx_seq_one_letter_code
_entity_poly.pdbx_strand_id
1 'polypeptide(L)'
;MRRVEAAARVRAALASDRFPRLVLEIRRWLARCAWREQPLSAASAALFLPARGWAAGRLAKRHRKTRKAMREVASATPAERHQLRIAAKKLRYAAEFTAALFGGKPARRYARRLAKLQDALGVANDARVADALAAEIAESAGGDADALRAAGFLAGWSAHAAHERIERLPALGERFAKAKRYWKDA
;
A
#
# COMPACT_ATOMS: atom_id res chain seq x y z
N MET A 1 -2.65 -20.21 -18.62
CA MET A 1 -1.61 -19.56 -19.46
C MET A 1 -0.95 -18.35 -18.80
N ARG A 2 -1.66 -17.24 -18.55
CA ARG A 2 -1.06 -15.96 -18.07
C ARG A 2 -0.11 -16.06 -16.87
N ARG A 3 -0.45 -16.83 -15.82
CA ARG A 3 0.43 -17.00 -14.62
C ARG A 3 1.72 -17.76 -14.94
N VAL A 4 1.66 -18.77 -15.80
CA VAL A 4 2.82 -19.60 -16.17
C VAL A 4 3.79 -18.79 -17.02
N GLU A 5 3.28 -18.04 -18.00
CA GLU A 5 4.09 -17.13 -18.81
C GLU A 5 4.72 -16.01 -17.98
N ALA A 6 3.94 -15.37 -17.10
CA ALA A 6 4.47 -14.35 -16.19
C ALA A 6 5.59 -14.93 -15.29
N ALA A 7 5.39 -16.14 -14.76
CA ALA A 7 6.40 -16.82 -13.97
C ALA A 7 7.66 -17.17 -14.80
N ALA A 8 7.50 -17.60 -16.05
CA ALA A 8 8.61 -17.86 -16.96
C ALA A 8 9.40 -16.57 -17.26
N ARG A 9 8.73 -15.45 -17.53
CA ARG A 9 9.37 -14.14 -17.75
C ARG A 9 10.14 -13.67 -16.51
N VAL A 10 9.57 -13.84 -15.31
CA VAL A 10 10.26 -13.52 -14.05
C VAL A 10 11.50 -14.40 -13.88
N ARG A 11 11.39 -15.72 -14.12
CA ARG A 11 12.54 -16.64 -14.04
C ARG A 11 13.65 -16.25 -15.02
N ALA A 12 13.31 -15.98 -16.27
CA ALA A 12 14.26 -15.53 -17.28
C ALA A 12 14.95 -14.21 -16.88
N ALA A 13 14.19 -13.25 -16.35
CA ALA A 13 14.75 -11.99 -15.88
C ALA A 13 15.72 -12.18 -14.71
N LEU A 14 15.39 -13.05 -13.76
CA LEU A 14 16.24 -13.36 -12.60
C LEU A 14 17.49 -14.17 -12.98
N ALA A 15 17.40 -15.01 -14.02
CA ALA A 15 18.52 -15.81 -14.53
C ALA A 15 19.45 -15.01 -15.45
N SER A 16 19.04 -13.83 -15.91
CA SER A 16 19.88 -12.95 -16.75
C SER A 16 21.02 -12.32 -15.95
N ASP A 17 22.14 -12.02 -16.62
CA ASP A 17 23.29 -11.32 -16.02
C ASP A 17 22.96 -9.93 -15.47
N ARG A 18 21.87 -9.33 -15.97
CA ARG A 18 21.39 -8.02 -15.50
C ARG A 18 21.01 -8.05 -14.03
N PHE A 19 20.40 -9.13 -13.55
CA PHE A 19 19.91 -9.21 -12.18
C PHE A 19 21.04 -9.26 -11.12
N PRO A 20 22.02 -10.18 -11.20
CA PRO A 20 23.15 -10.17 -10.25
C PRO A 20 23.96 -8.88 -10.35
N ARG A 21 24.14 -8.31 -11.55
CA ARG A 21 24.80 -7.01 -11.72
C ARG A 21 24.07 -5.89 -10.95
N LEU A 22 22.75 -5.78 -11.12
CA LEU A 22 21.93 -4.82 -10.38
C LEU A 22 22.07 -4.99 -8.86
N VAL A 23 22.03 -6.24 -8.38
CA VAL A 23 22.17 -6.53 -6.94
C VAL A 23 23.55 -6.12 -6.43
N LEU A 24 24.62 -6.41 -7.17
CA LEU A 24 25.98 -6.02 -6.81
C LEU A 24 26.16 -4.50 -6.82
N GLU A 25 25.59 -3.80 -7.80
CA GLU A 25 25.60 -2.33 -7.87
C GLU A 25 24.90 -1.70 -6.67
N ILE A 26 23.71 -2.19 -6.30
CA ILE A 26 22.98 -1.71 -5.12
C ILE A 26 23.79 -1.98 -3.84
N ARG A 27 24.37 -3.18 -3.70
CA ARG A 27 25.21 -3.52 -2.53
C ARG A 27 26.44 -2.64 -2.42
N ARG A 28 27.13 -2.40 -3.54
CA ARG A 28 28.30 -1.50 -3.60
C ARG A 28 27.91 -0.07 -3.22
N TRP A 29 26.79 0.42 -3.75
CA TRP A 29 26.27 1.75 -3.44
C TRP A 29 25.91 1.88 -1.95
N LEU A 30 25.30 0.84 -1.37
CA LEU A 30 24.97 0.82 0.05
C LEU A 30 26.21 0.79 0.96
N ALA A 31 27.17 -0.09 0.66
CA ALA A 31 28.39 -0.27 1.45
C ALA A 31 29.25 0.99 1.49
N ARG A 32 29.23 1.80 0.43
CA ARG A 32 29.94 3.08 0.35
C ARG A 32 29.18 4.26 0.95
N CYS A 33 27.95 4.06 1.42
CA CYS A 33 27.04 5.16 1.73
C CYS A 33 26.91 6.17 0.58
N ALA A 34 26.95 5.71 -0.68
CA ALA A 34 27.08 6.57 -1.85
C ALA A 34 25.88 7.51 -2.08
N TRP A 35 24.79 7.36 -1.32
CA TRP A 35 23.75 8.39 -1.23
C TRP A 35 24.24 9.71 -0.63
N ARG A 36 25.37 9.72 0.09
CA ARG A 36 26.02 10.92 0.64
C ARG A 36 26.99 11.58 -0.34
N GLU A 37 27.41 10.85 -1.38
CA GLU A 37 28.30 11.34 -2.44
C GLU A 37 27.47 12.13 -3.48
N GLN A 38 26.87 13.24 -3.05
CA GLN A 38 26.00 14.08 -3.88
C GLN A 38 26.50 15.53 -3.84
N PRO A 39 26.30 16.30 -4.91
CA PRO A 39 26.56 17.74 -4.89
C PRO A 39 25.86 18.42 -3.70
N LEU A 40 26.51 19.46 -3.15
CA LEU A 40 25.96 20.18 -2.01
C LEU A 40 24.64 20.87 -2.40
N SER A 41 23.58 20.56 -1.65
CA SER A 41 22.24 21.12 -1.81
C SER A 41 21.50 21.01 -0.48
N ALA A 42 20.38 21.72 -0.33
CA ALA A 42 19.53 21.56 0.85
C ALA A 42 19.07 20.10 1.05
N ALA A 43 18.85 19.37 -0.06
CA ALA A 43 18.45 17.96 -0.03
C ALA A 43 19.58 17.03 0.44
N SER A 44 20.82 17.25 -0.02
CA SER A 44 21.97 16.44 0.41
C SER A 44 22.41 16.78 1.84
N ALA A 45 22.33 18.05 2.26
CA ALA A 45 22.55 18.45 3.65
C ALA A 45 21.58 17.75 4.62
N ALA A 46 20.32 17.56 4.22
CA ALA A 46 19.32 16.87 5.03
C ALA A 46 19.65 15.39 5.31
N LEU A 47 20.53 14.75 4.53
CA LEU A 47 20.96 13.36 4.73
C LEU A 47 21.86 13.19 5.96
N PHE A 48 22.41 14.28 6.48
CA PHE A 48 23.26 14.29 7.68
C PHE A 48 22.48 14.58 8.96
N LEU A 49 21.19 14.93 8.86
CA LEU A 49 20.35 15.18 10.02
C LEU A 49 19.97 13.87 10.75
N PRO A 50 19.68 13.93 12.07
CA PRO A 50 19.21 12.77 12.81
C PRO A 50 17.97 12.13 12.18
N ALA A 51 18.05 10.83 11.90
CA ALA A 51 16.98 10.09 11.22
C ALA A 51 15.63 10.14 11.97
N ARG A 52 15.67 10.25 13.30
CA ARG A 52 14.48 10.27 14.16
C ARG A 52 13.59 11.49 13.89
N GLY A 53 14.16 12.70 13.84
CA GLY A 53 13.41 13.93 13.55
C GLY A 53 12.84 13.95 12.13
N TRP A 54 13.64 13.52 11.15
CA TRP A 54 13.16 13.37 9.77
C TRP A 54 12.01 12.36 9.66
N ALA A 55 12.13 11.21 10.30
CA ALA A 55 11.10 10.17 10.34
C ALA A 55 9.81 10.69 10.97
N ALA A 56 9.90 11.40 12.11
CA ALA A 56 8.76 12.00 12.79
C ALA A 56 8.00 12.98 11.88
N GLY A 57 8.71 13.87 11.17
CA GLY A 57 8.12 14.79 10.19
C GLY A 57 7.43 14.06 9.04
N ARG A 58 8.06 13.02 8.48
CA ARG A 58 7.51 12.21 7.38
C ARG A 58 6.28 11.40 7.80
N LEU A 59 6.26 10.86 9.02
CA LEU A 59 5.10 10.18 9.61
C LEU A 59 3.96 11.16 9.88
N ALA A 60 4.25 12.33 10.45
CA ALA A 60 3.25 13.36 10.71
C ALA A 60 2.56 13.82 9.41
N LYS A 61 3.34 14.09 8.34
CA LYS A 61 2.79 14.47 7.03
C LYS A 61 1.87 13.38 6.46
N ARG A 62 2.30 12.12 6.49
CA ARG A 62 1.51 10.97 5.98
C ARG A 62 0.26 10.71 6.82
N HIS A 63 0.37 10.82 8.14
CA HIS A 63 -0.76 10.69 9.06
C HIS A 63 -1.82 11.77 8.80
N ARG A 64 -1.41 13.05 8.67
CA ARG A 64 -2.32 14.14 8.32
C ARG A 64 -3.03 13.92 6.98
N LYS A 65 -2.28 13.53 5.94
CA LYS A 65 -2.85 13.24 4.62
C LYS A 65 -3.89 12.10 4.68
N THR A 66 -3.55 11.01 5.35
CA THR A 66 -4.46 9.85 5.52
C THR A 66 -5.69 10.26 6.33
N ARG A 67 -5.51 10.99 7.44
CA ARG A 67 -6.63 11.47 8.26
C ARG A 67 -7.54 12.42 7.49
N LYS A 68 -7.01 13.32 6.66
CA LYS A 68 -7.82 14.23 5.83
C LYS A 68 -8.72 13.42 4.89
N ALA A 69 -8.13 12.52 4.10
CA ALA A 69 -8.88 11.65 3.18
C ALA A 69 -9.89 10.74 3.91
N MET A 70 -9.62 10.35 5.15
CA MET A 70 -10.58 9.58 5.95
C MET A 70 -11.82 10.36 6.37
N ARG A 71 -11.78 11.70 6.49
CA ARG A 71 -12.96 12.47 6.89
C ARG A 71 -14.04 12.48 5.82
N GLU A 72 -13.62 12.40 4.56
CA GLU A 72 -14.48 12.43 3.37
C GLU A 72 -14.84 11.00 2.91
N VAL A 73 -14.48 9.96 3.69
CA VAL A 73 -14.59 8.56 3.23
C VAL A 73 -16.01 8.08 3.01
N ALA A 74 -16.99 8.65 3.72
CA ALA A 74 -18.39 8.24 3.63
C ALA A 74 -19.00 8.56 2.25
N SER A 75 -18.58 9.67 1.64
CA SER A 75 -19.01 10.11 0.31
C SER A 75 -17.96 9.84 -0.77
N ALA A 76 -16.86 9.15 -0.44
CA ALA A 76 -15.75 8.98 -1.36
C ALA A 76 -16.12 8.03 -2.51
N THR A 77 -15.82 8.43 -3.73
CA THR A 77 -15.89 7.62 -4.95
C THR A 77 -14.91 6.42 -4.90
N PRO A 78 -15.08 5.39 -5.75
CA PRO A 78 -14.11 4.30 -5.86
C PRO A 78 -12.66 4.78 -6.10
N ALA A 79 -12.47 5.82 -6.91
CA ALA A 79 -11.15 6.37 -7.21
C ALA A 79 -10.51 7.04 -5.98
N GLU A 80 -11.30 7.81 -5.22
CA GLU A 80 -10.85 8.44 -3.98
C GLU A 80 -10.51 7.41 -2.89
N ARG A 81 -11.33 6.36 -2.75
CA ARG A 81 -11.03 5.22 -1.86
C ARG A 81 -9.72 4.54 -2.26
N HIS A 82 -9.43 4.41 -3.56
CA HIS A 82 -8.16 3.89 -4.03
C HIS A 82 -6.97 4.80 -3.66
N GLN A 83 -7.11 6.11 -3.79
CA GLN A 83 -6.08 7.07 -3.36
C GLN A 83 -5.85 7.03 -1.85
N LEU A 84 -6.91 6.91 -1.06
CA LEU A 84 -6.85 6.72 0.37
C LEU A 84 -6.11 5.41 0.72
N ARG A 85 -6.36 4.31 0.01
CA ARG A 85 -5.62 3.05 0.17
C ARG A 85 -4.12 3.24 -0.07
N ILE A 86 -3.74 3.97 -1.13
CA ILE A 86 -2.33 4.29 -1.40
C ILE A 86 -1.73 5.12 -0.25
N ALA A 87 -2.45 6.13 0.24
CA ALA A 87 -2.00 6.96 1.36
C ALA A 87 -1.80 6.15 2.64
N ALA A 88 -2.78 5.30 2.99
CA ALA A 88 -2.71 4.39 4.12
C ALA A 88 -1.54 3.41 3.99
N LYS A 89 -1.31 2.84 2.79
CA LYS A 89 -0.18 1.93 2.50
C LYS A 89 1.16 2.62 2.69
N LYS A 90 1.32 3.83 2.13
CA LYS A 90 2.54 4.65 2.29
C LYS A 90 2.80 5.01 3.76
N LEU A 91 1.75 5.23 4.55
CA LEU A 91 1.86 5.48 5.98
C LEU A 91 2.26 4.22 6.75
N ARG A 92 1.73 3.04 6.41
CA ARG A 92 2.12 1.77 7.05
C ARG A 92 3.58 1.46 6.79
N TYR A 93 4.02 1.56 5.54
CA TYR A 93 5.42 1.33 5.19
C TYR A 93 6.37 2.30 5.89
N ALA A 94 6.00 3.58 5.97
CA ALA A 94 6.78 4.52 6.76
C ALA A 94 6.81 4.14 8.25
N ALA A 95 5.69 3.67 8.81
CA ALA A 95 5.62 3.29 10.21
C ALA A 95 6.41 2.02 10.54
N GLU A 96 6.36 1.02 9.66
CA GLU A 96 7.11 -0.23 9.77
C GLU A 96 8.61 0.02 9.60
N PHE A 97 9.00 0.76 8.55
CA PHE A 97 10.41 1.09 8.27
C PHE A 97 11.07 1.85 9.43
N THR A 98 10.32 2.76 10.06
CA THR A 98 10.85 3.60 11.14
C THR A 98 10.61 3.02 12.52
N ALA A 99 9.98 1.84 12.66
CA ALA A 99 9.55 1.30 13.95
C ALA A 99 10.72 1.15 14.95
N ALA A 100 11.88 0.73 14.47
CA ALA A 100 13.09 0.56 15.27
C ALA A 100 13.59 1.88 15.90
N LEU A 101 13.38 3.02 15.24
CA LEU A 101 13.80 4.34 15.74
C LEU A 101 12.98 4.85 16.94
N PHE A 102 11.85 4.20 17.24
CA PHE A 102 10.90 4.64 18.28
C PHE A 102 10.50 3.50 19.23
N GLY A 103 11.39 2.54 19.48
CA GLY A 103 11.18 1.47 20.46
C GLY A 103 10.18 0.38 20.04
N GLY A 104 9.79 0.32 18.77
CA GLY A 104 9.08 -0.81 18.14
C GLY A 104 7.63 -1.09 18.60
N LYS A 105 7.38 -1.27 19.90
CA LYS A 105 6.07 -1.66 20.47
C LYS A 105 4.97 -0.62 20.19
N PRO A 106 5.20 0.70 20.38
CA PRO A 106 4.22 1.72 20.00
C PRO A 106 3.95 1.77 18.49
N ALA A 107 5.00 1.63 17.67
CA ALA A 107 4.89 1.60 16.21
C ALA A 107 4.08 0.38 15.72
N ARG A 108 4.31 -0.81 16.29
CA ARG A 108 3.51 -2.02 16.01
C ARG A 108 2.04 -1.86 16.39
N ARG A 109 1.74 -1.20 17.52
CA ARG A 109 0.34 -0.90 17.92
C ARG A 109 -0.33 0.05 16.91
N TYR A 110 0.41 1.05 16.45
CA TYR A 110 -0.07 1.99 15.42
C TYR A 110 -0.30 1.27 14.08
N ALA A 111 0.65 0.47 13.61
CA ALA A 111 0.56 -0.30 12.38
C ALA A 111 -0.64 -1.26 12.38
N ARG A 112 -0.93 -1.94 13.51
CA ARG A 112 -2.12 -2.80 13.67
C ARG A 112 -3.44 -2.05 13.49
N ARG A 113 -3.55 -0.81 13.98
CA ARG A 113 -4.76 0.02 13.76
C ARG A 113 -4.90 0.41 12.30
N LEU A 114 -3.78 0.73 11.65
CA LEU A 114 -3.75 1.08 10.23
C LEU A 114 -4.03 -0.13 9.32
N ALA A 115 -3.64 -1.34 9.73
CA ALA A 115 -3.94 -2.57 9.01
C ALA A 115 -5.45 -2.78 8.87
N LYS A 116 -6.23 -2.62 9.95
CA LYS A 116 -7.70 -2.75 9.88
C LYS A 116 -8.36 -1.81 8.87
N LEU A 117 -7.84 -0.58 8.77
CA LEU A 117 -8.29 0.38 7.75
C LEU A 117 -7.92 -0.09 6.34
N GLN A 118 -6.70 -0.59 6.16
CA GLN A 118 -6.23 -1.12 4.88
C GLN A 118 -6.99 -2.37 4.45
N ASP A 119 -7.37 -3.26 5.36
CA ASP A 119 -8.12 -4.47 5.04
C ASP A 119 -9.46 -4.12 4.41
N ALA A 120 -10.19 -3.15 4.99
CA ALA A 120 -11.45 -2.67 4.43
C ALA A 120 -11.27 -2.00 3.04
N LEU A 121 -10.24 -1.17 2.88
CA LEU A 121 -9.90 -0.55 1.60
C LEU A 121 -9.37 -1.58 0.57
N GLY A 122 -8.80 -2.68 1.04
CA GLY A 122 -8.30 -3.80 0.24
C GLY A 122 -9.45 -4.54 -0.42
N VAL A 123 -10.44 -4.97 0.36
CA VAL A 123 -11.63 -5.66 -0.16
C VAL A 123 -12.36 -4.83 -1.22
N ALA A 124 -12.50 -3.51 -1.01
CA ALA A 124 -13.09 -2.63 -2.01
C ALA A 124 -12.30 -2.59 -3.33
N ASN A 125 -10.97 -2.67 -3.27
CA ASN A 125 -10.13 -2.76 -4.46
C ASN A 125 -10.22 -4.16 -5.10
N ASP A 126 -10.26 -5.21 -4.29
CA ASP A 126 -10.33 -6.59 -4.77
C ASP A 126 -11.65 -6.83 -5.50
N ALA A 127 -12.76 -6.26 -5.03
CA ALA A 127 -14.03 -6.29 -5.74
C ALA A 127 -13.95 -5.60 -7.12
N ARG A 128 -13.28 -4.45 -7.22
CA ARG A 128 -13.05 -3.78 -8.51
C ARG A 128 -12.19 -4.64 -9.46
N VAL A 129 -11.23 -5.39 -8.93
CA VAL A 129 -10.42 -6.32 -9.75
C VAL A 129 -11.25 -7.54 -10.15
N ALA A 130 -12.05 -8.09 -9.23
CA ALA A 130 -12.94 -9.22 -9.50
C ALA A 130 -14.00 -8.88 -10.55
N ASP A 131 -14.56 -7.67 -10.51
CA ASP A 131 -15.51 -7.14 -11.49
C ASP A 131 -14.88 -7.07 -12.90
N ALA A 132 -13.67 -6.51 -13.01
CA ALA A 132 -12.94 -6.48 -14.28
C ALA A 132 -12.62 -7.90 -14.82
N LEU A 133 -12.22 -8.82 -13.93
CA LEU A 133 -11.96 -10.22 -14.31
C LEU A 133 -13.25 -10.95 -14.72
N ALA A 134 -14.36 -10.67 -14.05
CA ALA A 134 -15.67 -11.22 -14.41
C ALA A 134 -16.11 -10.74 -15.79
N ALA A 135 -15.89 -9.47 -16.12
CA ALA A 135 -16.13 -8.93 -17.46
C ALA A 135 -15.27 -9.62 -18.52
N GLU A 136 -13.95 -9.77 -18.28
CA GLU A 136 -13.05 -10.50 -19.20
C GLU A 136 -13.50 -11.96 -19.43
N ILE A 137 -13.97 -12.64 -18.37
CA ILE A 137 -14.52 -14.00 -18.47
C ILE A 137 -15.79 -14.01 -19.31
N ALA A 138 -16.71 -13.07 -19.05
CA ALA A 138 -17.97 -12.99 -19.79
C ALA A 138 -17.75 -12.71 -21.29
N GLU A 139 -16.80 -11.84 -21.63
CA GLU A 139 -16.38 -11.59 -23.01
C GLU A 139 -15.76 -12.84 -23.66
N SER A 140 -14.92 -13.56 -22.91
CA SER A 140 -14.24 -14.76 -23.43
C SER A 140 -15.13 -16.02 -23.46
N ALA A 141 -16.29 -15.99 -22.81
CA ALA A 141 -17.19 -17.13 -22.68
C ALA A 141 -17.88 -17.52 -24.00
N GLY A 142 -17.94 -16.62 -24.98
CA GLY A 142 -18.55 -16.91 -26.29
C GLY A 142 -20.02 -17.35 -26.21
N GLY A 143 -20.74 -16.97 -25.15
CA GLY A 143 -22.14 -17.38 -24.92
C GLY A 143 -22.32 -18.62 -24.04
N ASP A 144 -21.25 -19.21 -23.49
CA ASP A 144 -21.36 -20.28 -22.49
C ASP A 144 -22.12 -19.80 -21.24
N ALA A 145 -23.30 -20.39 -21.02
CA ALA A 145 -24.22 -20.02 -19.95
C ALA A 145 -23.64 -20.26 -18.55
N ASP A 146 -22.81 -21.29 -18.37
CA ASP A 146 -22.23 -21.59 -17.06
C ASP A 146 -21.08 -20.63 -16.74
N ALA A 147 -20.26 -20.29 -17.72
CA ALA A 147 -19.22 -19.27 -17.58
C ALA A 147 -19.80 -17.89 -17.29
N LEU A 148 -20.88 -17.50 -17.99
CA LEU A 148 -21.59 -16.24 -17.75
C LEU A 148 -22.23 -16.19 -16.35
N ARG A 149 -22.83 -17.30 -15.91
CA ARG A 149 -23.39 -17.42 -14.56
C ARG A 149 -22.31 -17.31 -13.49
N ALA A 150 -21.18 -17.97 -13.68
CA ALA A 150 -20.05 -17.90 -12.76
C ALA A 150 -19.46 -16.48 -12.67
N ALA A 151 -19.32 -15.78 -13.81
CA ALA A 151 -18.88 -14.39 -13.85
C ALA A 151 -19.83 -13.47 -13.08
N GLY A 152 -21.15 -13.60 -13.30
CA GLY A 152 -22.17 -12.83 -12.59
C GLY A 152 -22.16 -13.10 -11.07
N PHE A 153 -22.04 -14.37 -10.66
CA PHE A 153 -21.91 -14.74 -9.24
C PHE A 153 -20.67 -14.10 -8.61
N LEU A 154 -19.51 -14.16 -9.28
CA LEU A 154 -18.27 -13.58 -8.78
C LEU A 154 -18.37 -12.05 -8.61
N ALA A 155 -18.94 -11.36 -9.60
CA ALA A 155 -19.14 -9.92 -9.55
C ALA A 155 -20.08 -9.52 -8.39
N GLY A 156 -21.24 -10.19 -8.28
CA GLY A 156 -22.22 -9.93 -7.22
C GLY A 156 -21.68 -10.19 -5.82
N TRP A 157 -21.04 -11.36 -5.60
CA TRP A 157 -20.44 -11.70 -4.31
C TRP A 157 -19.35 -10.71 -3.90
N SER A 158 -18.48 -10.33 -4.84
CA SER A 158 -17.40 -9.39 -4.56
C SER A 158 -17.92 -7.97 -4.28
N ALA A 159 -18.95 -7.52 -5.00
CA ALA A 159 -19.62 -6.25 -4.75
C ALA A 159 -20.26 -6.20 -3.36
N HIS A 160 -20.94 -7.29 -2.96
CA HIS A 160 -21.51 -7.41 -1.61
C HIS A 160 -20.44 -7.34 -0.52
N ALA A 161 -19.35 -8.11 -0.66
CA ALA A 161 -18.24 -8.09 0.29
C ALA A 161 -17.59 -6.69 0.40
N ALA A 162 -17.47 -5.97 -0.71
CA ALA A 162 -16.99 -4.59 -0.70
C ALA A 162 -17.95 -3.64 0.02
N HIS A 163 -19.26 -3.76 -0.23
CA HIS A 163 -20.28 -2.94 0.42
C HIS A 163 -20.17 -3.02 1.94
N GLU A 164 -20.19 -4.24 2.51
CA GLU A 164 -20.08 -4.45 3.96
C GLU A 164 -18.81 -3.83 4.57
N ARG A 165 -17.69 -3.84 3.84
CA ARG A 165 -16.43 -3.28 4.32
C ARG A 165 -16.38 -1.77 4.18
N ILE A 166 -16.95 -1.22 3.12
CA ILE A 166 -17.05 0.23 2.89
C ILE A 166 -17.90 0.88 3.99
N GLU A 167 -19.03 0.27 4.37
CA GLU A 167 -19.86 0.78 5.47
C GLU A 167 -19.11 0.88 6.81
N ARG A 168 -18.11 0.03 7.03
CA ARG A 168 -17.27 0.07 8.23
C ARG A 168 -16.16 1.13 8.18
N LEU A 169 -15.88 1.72 7.02
CA LEU A 169 -14.77 2.67 6.84
C LEU A 169 -14.86 3.91 7.74
N PRO A 170 -16.02 4.58 7.94
CA PRO A 170 -16.13 5.71 8.85
C PRO A 170 -15.73 5.33 10.28
N ALA A 171 -16.27 4.23 10.82
CA ALA A 171 -15.94 3.75 12.16
C ALA A 171 -14.46 3.37 12.32
N LEU A 172 -13.86 2.76 11.29
CA LEU A 172 -12.42 2.46 11.26
C LEU A 172 -11.58 3.74 11.19
N GLY A 173 -12.03 4.74 10.44
CA GLY A 173 -11.43 6.07 10.35
C GLY A 173 -11.37 6.77 11.70
N GLU A 174 -12.46 6.74 12.47
CA GLU A 174 -12.50 7.29 13.83
C GLU A 174 -11.55 6.58 14.78
N ARG A 175 -11.52 5.24 14.74
CA ARG A 175 -10.57 4.45 15.54
C ARG A 175 -9.11 4.76 15.18
N PHE A 176 -8.84 4.99 13.89
CA PHE A 176 -7.53 5.41 13.40
C PHE A 176 -7.17 6.84 13.82
N ALA A 177 -8.12 7.78 13.78
CA ALA A 177 -7.92 9.16 14.24
C ALA A 177 -7.53 9.22 15.72
N LYS A 178 -8.07 8.31 16.54
CA LYS A 178 -7.74 8.13 17.96
C LYS A 178 -6.43 7.35 18.20
N ALA A 179 -5.68 6.98 17.16
CA ALA A 179 -4.39 6.30 17.32
C ALA A 179 -3.34 7.22 17.95
N LYS A 180 -2.75 6.78 19.08
CA LYS A 180 -1.61 7.48 19.69
C LYS A 180 -0.45 7.49 18.68
N ARG A 181 -0.10 8.68 18.21
CA ARG A 181 1.08 8.93 17.37
C ARG A 181 2.32 8.65 18.25
N TYR A 182 3.15 7.71 17.85
CA TYR A 182 4.30 7.26 18.64
C TYR A 182 5.58 8.09 18.42
N TRP A 183 5.52 9.05 17.50
CA TRP A 183 6.63 9.92 17.09
C TRP A 183 6.46 11.37 17.60
N LYS A 184 5.66 11.60 18.65
CA LYS A 184 5.37 12.96 19.16
C LYS A 184 6.51 13.57 19.98
N ASP A 185 7.39 12.74 20.53
CA ASP A 185 8.46 13.14 21.46
C ASP A 185 9.84 13.07 20.76
N ALA A 186 9.88 13.54 19.51
CA ALA A 186 10.98 13.31 18.57
C ALA A 186 11.28 14.54 17.72
#